data_AF-C5EAV0-F1
#
_entry.id   AF-C5EAV0-F1
#
_cell.length_a   1.000
_cell.length_b   1.000
_cell.length_c   1.000
_cell.angle_alpha   90.00
_cell.angle_beta   90.00
_cell.angle_gamma   90.00
#
_symmetry.space_group_name_H-M   'P 1'
#
loop_
_entity.id
_entity.type
_entity.pdbx_description
1 polymer ?
#
loop_
_entity_poly.entity_id
_entity_poly.type
_entity_poly.pdbx_seq_one_letter_code
_entity_poly.pdbx_strand_id
1 'polypeptide(L)'
;MLLDRMEPRERGLLVDDIRRAAVASGFRAAAMAVVEIVAAGRRPDRAAIDQTARRIAQGDGPESRARLDTYSRFMREDGDE
;
A
#
# COMPACT_ATOMS: atom_id res chain seq x y z
N MET A 1 -7.13 -3.92 15.70
CA MET A 1 -7.02 -3.68 14.24
C MET A 1 -7.58 -4.86 13.46
N LEU A 2 -7.90 -4.71 12.16
CA LEU A 2 -8.46 -5.79 11.32
C LEU A 2 -7.64 -7.09 11.39
N LEU A 3 -6.32 -6.96 11.45
CA LEU A 3 -5.37 -8.08 11.54
C LEU A 3 -5.45 -8.84 12.88
N ASP A 4 -5.82 -8.18 13.98
CA ASP A 4 -5.88 -8.80 15.32
C ASP A 4 -7.02 -9.81 15.44
N ARG A 5 -8.00 -9.74 14.54
CA ARG A 5 -9.15 -10.66 14.47
C ARG A 5 -8.91 -11.85 13.55
N MET A 6 -7.73 -11.95 12.92
CA MET A 6 -7.44 -13.03 11.98
C MET A 6 -7.02 -14.30 12.72
N GLU A 7 -7.56 -15.43 12.26
CA GLU A 7 -7.19 -16.75 12.78
C GLU A 7 -5.73 -17.08 12.44
N PRO A 8 -5.04 -17.92 13.24
CA PRO A 8 -3.63 -18.25 13.02
C PRO A 8 -3.32 -18.72 11.60
N ARG A 9 -4.21 -19.53 11.01
CA ARG A 9 -4.08 -20.01 9.63
C ARG A 9 -4.15 -18.88 8.61
N GLU A 10 -5.05 -17.94 8.82
CA GLU A 10 -5.23 -16.80 7.92
C GLU A 10 -4.04 -15.85 7.99
N ARG A 11 -3.46 -15.66 9.19
CA ARG A 11 -2.21 -14.91 9.34
C ARG A 11 -1.05 -15.60 8.63
N GLY A 12 -0.96 -16.93 8.69
CA GLY A 12 0.05 -17.69 7.95
C GLY A 12 -0.04 -17.47 6.44
N LEU A 13 -1.25 -17.56 5.88
CA LEU A 13 -1.50 -17.30 4.46
C LEU A 13 -1.14 -15.86 4.08
N LEU A 14 -1.50 -14.88 4.91
CA LEU A 14 -1.14 -13.48 4.68
C LEU A 14 0.39 -13.28 4.65
N VAL A 15 1.13 -13.92 5.55
CA VAL A 15 2.60 -13.84 5.57
C VAL A 15 3.19 -14.44 4.28
N ASP A 16 2.65 -15.56 3.80
CA ASP A 16 3.07 -16.17 2.54
C ASP A 16 2.76 -15.27 1.33
N ASP A 17 1.60 -14.61 1.33
CA ASP A 17 1.23 -13.65 0.29
C ASP A 17 2.15 -12.41 0.29
N ILE A 18 2.48 -11.87 1.47
CA ILE A 18 3.46 -10.77 1.60
C ILE A 18 4.83 -11.20 1.09
N ARG A 19 5.32 -12.38 1.52
CA ARG A 19 6.60 -12.92 1.08
C ARG A 19 6.64 -13.05 -0.44
N ARG A 20 5.56 -13.52 -1.05
CA ARG A 20 5.46 -13.67 -2.50
C ARG A 20 5.51 -12.33 -3.23
N ALA A 21 4.72 -11.36 -2.78
CA ALA A 21 4.73 -10.02 -3.37
C ALA A 21 6.10 -9.33 -3.22
N ALA A 22 6.77 -9.57 -2.10
CA ALA A 22 8.10 -9.03 -1.82
C ALA A 22 9.18 -9.49 -2.83
N VAL A 23 9.04 -10.69 -3.42
CA VAL A 23 9.96 -11.19 -4.46
C VAL A 23 9.93 -10.29 -5.71
N ALA A 24 8.76 -9.77 -6.07
CA ALA A 24 8.59 -8.98 -7.29
C ALA A 24 8.71 -7.46 -7.06
N SER A 25 8.33 -6.97 -5.89
CA SER A 25 8.19 -5.53 -5.62
C SER A 25 9.02 -5.04 -4.43
N GLY A 26 9.76 -5.93 -3.77
CA GLY A 26 10.52 -5.63 -2.56
C GLY A 26 9.66 -5.66 -1.30
N PHE A 27 10.30 -5.99 -0.18
CA PHE A 27 9.61 -6.19 1.10
C PHE A 27 8.89 -4.92 1.60
N ARG A 28 9.52 -3.74 1.50
CA ARG A 28 8.91 -2.47 1.91
C ARG A 28 7.60 -2.22 1.16
N ALA A 29 7.57 -2.42 -0.16
CA ALA A 29 6.38 -2.19 -0.95
C ALA A 29 5.26 -3.18 -0.61
N ALA A 30 5.61 -4.46 -0.41
CA ALA A 30 4.66 -5.49 0.01
C ALA A 30 4.05 -5.21 1.42
N ALA A 31 4.88 -4.79 2.38
CA ALA A 31 4.41 -4.42 3.71
C ALA A 31 3.51 -3.18 3.68
N MET A 32 3.92 -2.13 2.95
CA MET A 32 3.13 -0.90 2.80
C MET A 32 1.81 -1.15 2.06
N ALA A 33 1.77 -2.09 1.11
CA ALA A 33 0.54 -2.50 0.47
C ALA A 33 -0.49 -3.04 1.47
N VAL A 34 -0.06 -3.91 2.39
CA VAL A 34 -0.94 -4.43 3.45
C VAL A 34 -1.42 -3.31 4.37
N VAL A 35 -0.52 -2.39 4.75
CA VAL A 35 -0.88 -1.22 5.56
C VAL A 35 -1.96 -0.38 4.86
N GLU A 36 -1.78 -0.05 3.58
CA GLU A 36 -2.78 0.73 2.81
C GLU A 36 -4.12 0.00 2.70
N ILE A 37 -4.11 -1.30 2.46
CA ILE A 37 -5.34 -2.10 2.33
C ILE A 37 -6.11 -2.11 3.64
N VAL A 38 -5.43 -2.35 4.76
CA VAL A 38 -6.03 -2.35 6.10
C VAL A 38 -6.50 -0.95 6.50
N ALA A 39 -5.73 0.09 6.20
CA ALA A 39 -6.12 1.48 6.45
C ALA A 39 -7.39 1.88 5.67
N ALA A 40 -7.58 1.31 4.48
CA ALA A 40 -8.82 1.45 3.69
C ALA A 40 -9.99 0.59 4.21
N GLY A 41 -9.85 -0.09 5.35
CA GLY A 41 -10.87 -0.97 5.93
C GLY A 41 -11.10 -2.28 5.15
N ARG A 42 -10.24 -2.58 4.18
CA ARG A 42 -10.34 -3.77 3.33
C ARG A 42 -9.51 -4.92 3.91
N ARG A 43 -9.95 -6.15 3.63
CA ARG A 43 -9.18 -7.34 3.97
C ARG A 43 -8.05 -7.54 2.96
N PRO A 44 -6.80 -7.75 3.39
CA PRO A 44 -5.72 -8.05 2.46
C PRO A 44 -5.94 -9.43 1.84
N ASP A 45 -6.08 -9.44 0.52
CA ASP A 45 -5.98 -10.64 -0.31
C ASP A 45 -4.77 -10.53 -1.23
N ARG A 46 -4.36 -11.69 -1.76
CA ARG A 46 -3.17 -11.80 -2.58
C ARG A 46 -3.14 -10.86 -3.79
N ALA A 47 -4.25 -10.72 -4.52
CA ALA A 47 -4.28 -9.91 -5.73
C ALA A 47 -4.18 -8.41 -5.38
N ALA A 48 -4.88 -7.99 -4.34
CA ALA A 48 -4.80 -6.62 -3.83
C ALA A 48 -3.39 -6.27 -3.35
N ILE A 49 -2.72 -7.20 -2.64
CA ILE A 49 -1.34 -7.02 -2.19
C ILE A 49 -0.38 -6.90 -3.38
N ASP A 50 -0.43 -7.83 -4.34
CA ASP A 50 0.44 -7.82 -5.52
C ASP A 50 0.29 -6.53 -6.34
N GLN A 51 -0.95 -6.09 -6.57
CA GLN A 51 -1.23 -4.86 -7.34
C GLN A 51 -0.73 -3.62 -6.60
N THR A 52 -1.06 -3.50 -5.31
CA THR A 52 -0.69 -2.32 -4.51
C THR A 52 0.83 -2.26 -4.29
N ALA A 53 1.48 -3.40 -4.07
CA ALA A 53 2.93 -3.48 -3.91
C ALA A 53 3.67 -3.06 -5.18
N ARG A 54 3.22 -3.52 -6.36
CA ARG A 54 3.81 -3.08 -7.64
C ARG A 54 3.70 -1.58 -7.83
N ARG A 55 2.53 -1.02 -7.55
CA ARG A 55 2.28 0.42 -7.62
C ARG A 55 3.21 1.21 -6.69
N ILE A 56 3.37 0.77 -5.44
CA ILE A 56 4.29 1.39 -4.47
C ILE A 56 5.74 1.27 -4.95
N ALA A 57 6.16 0.12 -5.46
CA ALA A 57 7.51 -0.10 -5.97
C ALA A 57 7.83 0.75 -7.21
N GLN A 58 6.83 1.02 -8.04
CA GLN A 58 6.91 1.94 -9.19
C GLN A 58 6.91 3.42 -8.77
N GLY A 59 6.79 3.71 -7.47
CA GLY A 59 6.78 5.08 -6.97
C GLY A 59 5.41 5.75 -7.02
N ASP A 60 4.29 5.02 -7.10
CA ASP A 60 2.94 5.54 -6.74
C ASP A 60 2.54 5.04 -5.34
N GLY A 61 3.50 5.11 -4.42
CA GLY A 61 3.27 4.89 -3.00
C GLY A 61 2.76 6.14 -2.29
N PRO A 62 2.43 6.03 -0.99
CA PRO A 62 1.82 7.11 -0.24
C PRO A 62 2.73 8.34 -0.12
N GLU A 63 4.05 8.14 -0.07
CA GLU A 63 5.04 9.24 -0.14
C GLU A 63 4.95 10.03 -1.46
N SER A 64 4.75 9.35 -2.58
CA SER A 64 4.64 10.00 -3.89
C SER A 64 3.33 10.75 -4.04
N ARG A 65 2.23 10.24 -3.47
CA ARG A 65 0.96 10.96 -3.39
C ARG A 65 1.06 12.20 -2.53
N ALA A 66 1.71 12.12 -1.37
CA ALA A 66 1.96 13.28 -0.52
C ALA A 66 2.79 14.37 -1.26
N ARG A 67 3.77 13.97 -2.09
CA ARG A 67 4.50 14.90 -2.98
C ARG A 67 3.59 15.52 -4.04
N LEU A 68 2.73 14.73 -4.67
CA LEU A 68 1.75 15.22 -5.66
C LEU A 68 0.72 16.18 -5.05
N ASP A 69 0.24 15.92 -3.83
CA ASP A 69 -0.66 16.84 -3.12
C ASP A 69 0.04 18.17 -2.80
N THR A 70 1.30 18.11 -2.38
CA THR A 70 2.13 19.31 -2.14
C THR A 70 2.30 20.11 -3.43
N TYR A 71 2.65 19.45 -4.54
CA TYR A 71 2.75 20.09 -5.85
C TYR A 71 1.41 20.68 -6.31
N SER A 72 0.31 19.93 -6.18
CA SER A 72 -1.05 20.35 -6.56
C SER A 72 -1.57 21.51 -5.73
N ARG A 73 -1.10 21.65 -4.49
CA ARG A 73 -1.37 22.82 -3.64
C ARG A 73 -0.62 24.04 -4.17
N PHE A 74 0.68 23.90 -4.42
CA PHE A 74 1.50 24.99 -4.97
C PHE A 74 0.93 25.52 -6.28
N MET A 75 0.57 24.62 -7.22
CA MET A 75 -0.03 25.01 -8.51
C MET A 75 -1.41 25.69 -8.40
N ARG A 76 -2.14 25.52 -7.30
CA ARG A 76 -3.40 26.22 -7.06
C ARG A 76 -3.18 27.60 -6.43
N GLU A 77 -2.15 27.76 -5.63
CA GLU A 77 -1.81 29.04 -4.99
C GLU A 77 -1.29 30.08 -6.02
N ASP A 78 -0.67 29.64 -7.12
CA ASP A 78 -0.18 30.51 -8.21
C ASP A 78 -1.24 30.88 -9.27
N GLY A 79 -2.46 30.31 -9.19
CA GLY A 79 -3.51 30.47 -10.21
C GLY A 79 -4.61 31.49 -9.90
N ASP A 80 -4.57 32.11 -8.71
CA ASP A 80 -5.57 33.04 -8.19
C ASP A 80 -5.07 34.51 -8.21
N GLU A 81 -4.42 34.95 -9.30
CA GLU A 81 -4.03 36.36 -9.53
C GLU A 81 -4.69 36.96 -10.79
#